data_AF-A0A5P8JTI0-F1
#
_entry.id   AF-A0A5P8JTI0-F1
#
_cell.length_a   1.000
_cell.length_b   1.000
_cell.length_c   1.000
_cell.angle_alpha   90.00
_cell.angle_beta   90.00
_cell.angle_gamma   90.00
#
_symmetry.space_group_name_H-M   'P 1'
#
loop_
_entity.id
_entity.type
_entity.pdbx_description
1 polymer ?
#
loop_
_entity_poly.entity_id
_entity_poly.type
_entity_poly.pdbx_seq_one_letter_code
_entity_poly.pdbx_strand_id
1 'polypeptide(L)' 'MAKEQKIQVVQEDVTRNGHTVSVLTVNKNEIGYVETVEGRFNAYLAGESRANHFKSMDDAVNFLISEFHLHHS' A
#
# COMPACT_ATOMS: atom_id res chain seq x y z
N MET A 1 -1.19 24.71 8.26
CA MET A 1 -0.81 24.83 6.84
C MET A 1 -0.22 23.50 6.42
N ALA A 2 -1.00 22.69 5.72
CA ALA A 2 -0.63 21.31 5.39
C ALA A 2 0.53 21.34 4.39
N LYS A 3 1.70 20.85 4.80
CA LYS A 3 2.76 20.54 3.85
C LYS A 3 2.22 19.43 2.96
N GLU A 4 1.74 19.79 1.77
CA GLU A 4 1.56 18.86 0.67
C GLU A 4 2.96 18.33 0.31
N GLN A 5 3.43 17.36 1.09
CA GLN A 5 4.51 16.51 0.64
C GLN A 5 3.98 15.87 -0.63
N LYS A 6 4.63 16.15 -1.77
CA LYS A 6 4.44 15.40 -2.99
C LYS A 6 4.99 14.00 -2.75
N ILE A 7 4.24 13.18 -2.04
CA ILE A 7 4.55 11.77 -1.84
C ILE A 7 4.37 11.16 -3.23
N GLN A 8 5.47 10.87 -3.91
CA GLN A 8 5.42 10.17 -5.18
C GLN A 8 5.15 8.71 -4.87
N VAL A 9 3.87 8.36 -4.85
CA VAL A 9 3.39 6.99 -4.70
C VAL A 9 3.42 6.37 -6.08
N VAL A 10 4.24 5.34 -6.24
CA VAL A 10 4.27 4.50 -7.43
C VAL A 10 3.53 3.22 -7.10
N GLN A 11 2.43 2.99 -7.80
CA GLN A 11 1.69 1.74 -7.76
C GLN A 11 2.06 0.93 -9.00
N GLU A 12 2.49 -0.31 -8.79
CA GLU A 12 2.77 -1.25 -9.87
C GLU A 12 1.93 -2.51 -9.70
N ASP A 13 1.03 -2.76 -10.64
CA ASP A 13 0.18 -3.94 -10.65
C ASP A 13 0.93 -5.12 -11.26
N VAL A 14 1.30 -6.06 -10.41
CA VAL A 14 1.99 -7.30 -10.78
C VAL A 14 1.05 -8.48 -10.55
N THR A 15 0.98 -9.39 -11.52
CA THR A 15 0.23 -10.64 -11.33
C THR A 15 1.15 -11.67 -10.70
N ARG A 16 0.92 -12.03 -9.44
CA ARG A 16 1.65 -13.10 -8.75
C ARG A 16 0.70 -14.23 -8.38
N ASN A 17 1.08 -15.45 -8.71
CA ASN A 17 0.33 -16.65 -8.34
C ASN A 17 -1.15 -16.67 -8.80
N GLY A 18 -1.46 -15.98 -9.91
CA GLY A 18 -2.82 -15.84 -10.43
C GLY A 18 -3.66 -14.74 -9.78
N HIS A 19 -3.09 -14.00 -8.82
CA HIS A 19 -3.72 -12.86 -8.17
C HIS A 19 -3.04 -11.54 -8.60
N THR A 20 -3.84 -10.50 -8.80
CA THR A 20 -3.32 -9.15 -9.05
C THR A 20 -2.90 -8.54 -7.72
N VAL A 21 -1.61 -8.27 -7.57
CA VAL A 21 -1.02 -7.57 -6.44
C VAL A 21 -0.50 -6.22 -6.90
N SER A 22 -0.92 -5.15 -6.24
CA SER A 22 -0.48 -3.78 -6.51
C SER A 22 0.61 -3.42 -5.52
N VAL A 23 1.86 -3.39 -5.95
CA VAL A 23 2.99 -3.01 -5.08
C VAL A 23 3.05 -1.49 -4.96
N LEU A 24 3.17 -0.99 -3.74
CA LEU A 24 3.30 0.43 -3.45
C LEU A 24 4.72 0.78 -3.04
N THR A 25 5.28 1.73 -3.78
CA THR A 25 6.59 2.31 -3.51
C THR A 25 6.45 3.81 -3.27
N VAL A 26 6.96 4.29 -2.14
CA VAL A 26 7.01 5.71 -1.80
C VAL A 26 8.46 6.17 -1.75
N ASN A 27 8.80 7.19 -2.54
CA ASN A 27 10.16 7.76 -2.58
C ASN A 27 11.27 6.69 -2.78
N LYS A 28 11.00 5.66 -3.61
CA LYS A 28 11.88 4.49 -3.87
C LYS A 28 11.99 3.48 -2.72
N ASN A 29 11.22 3.63 -1.65
CA ASN A 29 11.06 2.62 -0.62
C ASN A 29 9.74 1.88 -0.81
N GLU A 30 9.81 0.56 -0.93
CA GLU A 30 8.59 -0.28 -0.90
C GLU A 30 7.98 -0.17 0.50
N ILE A 31 6.74 0.31 0.56
CA ILE A 31 6.00 0.44 1.83
C ILE A 31 5.05 -0.73 2.04
N GLY A 32 4.75 -1.48 0.99
CA GLY A 32 3.84 -2.60 1.04
C GLY A 32 3.25 -2.93 -0.31
N TYR A 33 2.27 -3.83 -0.32
CA TYR A 33 1.51 -4.22 -1.50
C TYR A 33 0.05 -4.47 -1.16
N VAL A 34 -0.84 -4.23 -2.10
CA VAL A 34 -2.28 -4.49 -1.99
C VAL A 34 -2.63 -5.67 -2.88
N GLU A 35 -3.03 -6.77 -2.29
CA GLU A 35 -3.54 -7.93 -3.01
C GLU A 35 -5.04 -7.79 -3.22
N THR A 36 -5.49 -7.92 -4.48
CA THR A 36 -6.91 -7.94 -4.80
C THR A 36 -7.41 -9.38 -4.87
N VAL A 37 -8.25 -9.77 -3.91
CA VAL A 37 -8.83 -11.12 -3.84
C VAL A 37 -10.35 -11.02 -3.78
N GLU A 38 -11.04 -11.54 -4.80
CA GLU A 38 -12.51 -11.62 -4.85
C GLU A 38 -13.24 -10.29 -4.58
N GLY A 39 -12.66 -9.17 -5.02
CA GLY A 39 -13.22 -7.82 -4.79
C GLY A 39 -12.92 -7.23 -3.41
N ARG A 40 -11.98 -7.81 -2.66
CA ARG A 40 -11.41 -7.26 -1.43
C ARG A 40 -9.97 -6.81 -1.68
N PHE A 41 -9.55 -5.77 -0.97
CA PHE A 41 -8.21 -5.21 -1.06
C PHE A 41 -7.46 -5.50 0.23
N ASN A 42 -6.48 -6.40 0.18
CA ASN A 42 -5.68 -6.79 1.32
C ASN A 42 -4.34 -6.04 1.26
N ALA A 43 -4.15 -5.03 2.10
CA ALA A 43 -2.90 -4.29 2.19
C ALA A 43 -1.92 -5.00 3.13
N TYR A 44 -0.73 -5.28 2.64
CA TYR A 44 0.38 -5.86 3.39
C TYR A 44 1.47 -4.81 3.53
N LEU A 45 1.83 -4.47 4.76
CA LEU A 45 2.93 -3.55 5.03
C LEU A 45 4.28 -4.24 4.83
N ALA A 46 5.24 -3.53 4.27
CA ALA A 46 6.61 -4.01 4.15
C ALA A 46 7.20 -4.24 5.55
N GLY A 47 7.46 -5.51 5.88
CA GLY A 47 7.98 -5.91 7.20
C GLY A 47 6.92 -6.47 8.16
N GLU A 48 5.63 -6.38 7.84
CA GLU A 48 4.58 -7.10 8.58
C GLU A 48 4.07 -8.32 7.80
N SER A 49 3.72 -9.38 8.54
CA SER A 49 3.02 -10.54 7.96
C SER A 49 1.49 -10.43 8.03
N ARG A 50 0.96 -9.32 8.54
CA ARG A 50 -0.49 -9.12 8.72
C ARG A 50 -1.05 -8.34 7.55
N ALA A 51 -2.10 -8.88 6.95
CA ALA A 51 -2.89 -8.18 5.96
C ALA A 51 -3.93 -7.29 6.66
N ASN A 52 -4.06 -6.06 6.18
CA ASN A 52 -5.15 -5.18 6.55
C ASN A 52 -6.20 -5.19 5.43
N HIS A 53 -7.44 -5.52 5.78
CA HIS A 53 -8.51 -5.70 4.82
C HIS A 53 -9.27 -4.39 4.59
N PHE A 54 -9.36 -3.97 3.34
CA PHE A 54 -10.04 -2.76 2.91
C PHE A 54 -11.10 -3.06 1.85
N LYS A 55 -12.11 -2.18 1.81
CA LYS A 55 -13.20 -2.23 0.83
C LYS A 55 -12.85 -1.47 -0.46
N SER A 56 -11.87 -0.57 -0.40
CA SER A 56 -11.42 0.26 -1.51
C SER A 56 -9.91 0.25 -1.60
N MET A 57 -9.39 0.32 -2.81
CA MET A 57 -7.94 0.47 -3.05
C MET A 57 -7.42 1.79 -2.45
N ASP A 58 -8.15 2.90 -2.58
CA ASP A 58 -7.78 4.20 -2.02
C ASP A 58 -7.55 4.13 -0.49
N ASP A 59 -8.45 3.46 0.25
CA ASP A 59 -8.30 3.26 1.70
C ASP A 59 -7.05 2.44 2.04
N ALA A 60 -6.78 1.38 1.26
CA ALA A 60 -5.62 0.53 1.43
C ALA A 60 -4.31 1.29 1.19
N VAL A 61 -4.25 2.08 0.11
CA VAL A 61 -3.12 2.94 -0.23
C VAL A 61 -2.89 3.98 0.85
N ASN A 62 -3.94 4.68 1.28
CA ASN A 62 -3.83 5.72 2.29
C ASN A 62 -3.37 5.17 3.65
N PHE A 63 -3.82 3.96 4.00
CA PHE A 63 -3.34 3.26 5.19
C PHE A 63 -1.84 2.96 5.12
N LEU A 64 -1.36 2.38 4.00
CA LEU A 64 0.06 2.07 3.82
C LEU A 64 0.94 3.32 3.93
N ILE A 65 0.51 4.44 3.34
CA ILE A 65 1.21 5.72 3.41
C ILE A 65 1.20 6.28 4.84
N SER A 66 0.06 6.18 5.53
CA SER A 66 -0.10 6.67 6.90
C SER A 66 0.79 5.91 7.88
N GLU A 67 0.83 4.58 7.79
CA GLU A 67 1.68 3.72 8.61
C GLU A 67 3.17 3.97 8.33
N PHE A 68 3.56 4.15 7.07
CA PHE A 68 4.93 4.51 6.71
C PHE A 68 5.36 5.84 7.35
N HIS A 69 4.48 6.83 7.39
CA HIS A 69 4.76 8.10 8.07
C HIS A 69 4.80 7.99 9.59
N LEU A 70 3.97 7.13 10.19
CA LEU A 70 3.89 6.94 11.65
C LEU A 70 5.13 6.27 12.22
N HIS A 71 5.75 5.35 11.50
CA HIS A 71 6.99 4.68 11.91
C HIS A 71 8.26 5.52 11.69
N HIS A 72 8.16 6.69 11.05
CA HIS A 72 9.31 7.54 10.71
C HIS A 72 9.35 8.84 11.56
N SER A 73 8.93 8.75 12.83
CA SER A 73 9.05 9.81 13.85
C SER A 73 10.25 9.63 14.78
#